data_AF-A0A940QV46-F1
#
_entry.id   AF-A0A940QV46-F1
#
_cell.length_a   1.000
_cell.length_b   1.000
_cell.length_c   1.000
_cell.angle_alpha   90.00
_cell.angle_beta   90.00
_cell.angle_gamma   90.00
#
_symmetry.space_group_name_H-M   'P 1'
#
loop_
_entity.id
_entity.type
_entity.pdbx_description
1 polymer ?
#
loop_
_entity_poly.entity_id
_entity_poly.type
_entity_poly.pdbx_seq_one_letter_code
_entity_poly.pdbx_strand_id
1 'polypeptide(L)'
;MTGYKILDDYIRMVRTDDPHPYCQWQHKLCDFVEKVFSEEHCTLNERQLDEYLAFQRFFPYNLLPWEKFLFALNACCYTPEGELRFPYMFVNVGRGAGKNGLLSFVIFSYLTPVHGVKGYDIYIYATAEDQAKTSWMDIYNILEDNKKTMQKYFSWTKEKITNIATRSSLYFCTSSAKTKDGQRPGLIAFDEYHQFQEMKLVNVAETGLGKVQNSRKIIITTNGLVRGGPFDTKLEEGKAVLDGDESDDGQLFFICCIDNIDEVDSEDAWFKANPSLYPDMSTYHSMMRQMRIEYKAYKRNPAENVSFPAKRMNLPPAELENEVTSWENVKATNQPIDEEAIYGMPCVGGIDYMKSTDFLSAGLLYRVGEKDYWIQKTWVCKSCRDIPKIKAPLTEWAVKGDIEFVDAKEIPPELPAIWLENEAAKRNSRLLLIGID
;
A
#
# COMPACT_ATOMS: atom_id res chain seq x y z
N MET A 1 10.62 9.91 -24.39
CA MET A 1 9.88 8.98 -25.27
C MET A 1 10.66 7.68 -25.38
N THR A 2 9.96 6.56 -25.26
CA THR A 2 10.50 5.20 -25.27
C THR A 2 10.65 4.63 -26.68
N GLY A 3 10.00 5.23 -27.69
CA GLY A 3 9.99 4.74 -29.07
C GLY A 3 8.92 3.68 -29.34
N TYR A 4 8.11 3.33 -28.34
CA TYR A 4 7.02 2.37 -28.45
C TYR A 4 5.69 3.06 -28.25
N LYS A 5 4.84 3.05 -29.28
CA LYS A 5 3.57 3.78 -29.30
C LYS A 5 2.69 3.49 -28.08
N ILE A 6 2.57 2.22 -27.67
CA ILE A 6 1.72 1.82 -26.55
C ILE A 6 2.18 2.41 -25.21
N LEU A 7 3.49 2.63 -25.06
CA LEU A 7 4.07 3.25 -23.87
C LEU A 7 3.98 4.77 -23.96
N ASP A 8 4.39 5.32 -25.11
CA ASP A 8 4.43 6.76 -25.36
C ASP A 8 3.04 7.40 -25.37
N ASP A 9 1.98 6.68 -25.77
CA ASP A 9 0.60 7.16 -25.69
C ASP A 9 0.19 7.40 -24.23
N TYR A 10 0.46 6.45 -23.32
CA TYR A 10 0.15 6.62 -21.90
C TYR A 10 1.03 7.67 -21.23
N ILE A 11 2.34 7.66 -21.53
CA ILE A 11 3.26 8.69 -21.02
C ILE A 11 2.77 10.08 -21.44
N ARG A 12 2.36 10.26 -22.70
CA ARG A 12 1.82 11.53 -23.17
C ARG A 12 0.60 11.96 -22.38
N MET A 13 -0.37 11.07 -22.16
CA MET A 13 -1.57 11.35 -21.37
C MET A 13 -1.20 11.89 -19.98
N VAL A 14 -0.26 11.21 -19.31
CA VAL A 14 0.24 11.63 -17.98
C VAL A 14 0.89 13.00 -18.05
N ARG A 15 1.83 13.22 -18.98
CA ARG A 15 2.56 14.49 -19.10
C ARG A 15 1.70 15.69 -19.46
N THR A 16 0.60 15.46 -20.17
CA THR A 16 -0.33 16.54 -20.58
C THR A 16 -1.49 16.73 -19.61
N ASP A 17 -1.63 15.87 -18.59
CA ASP A 17 -2.81 15.80 -17.73
C ASP A 17 -4.11 15.78 -18.56
N ASP A 18 -4.09 15.02 -19.65
CA ASP A 18 -5.19 14.89 -20.61
C ASP A 18 -5.49 13.40 -20.84
N PRO A 19 -6.75 12.96 -20.72
CA PRO A 19 -7.96 13.77 -20.56
C PRO A 19 -8.24 14.25 -19.13
N HIS A 20 -7.44 13.87 -18.13
CA HIS A 20 -7.69 14.12 -16.71
C HIS A 20 -6.37 14.35 -15.97
N PRO A 21 -6.39 14.92 -14.76
CA PRO A 21 -5.20 15.00 -13.91
C PRO A 21 -4.66 13.64 -13.48
N TYR A 22 -3.34 13.51 -13.40
CA TYR A 22 -2.62 12.35 -12.88
C TYR A 22 -1.89 12.71 -11.58
N CYS A 23 -1.63 11.72 -10.72
CA CYS A 23 -0.91 11.96 -9.46
C CYS A 23 0.59 12.07 -9.68
N GLN A 24 1.31 12.66 -8.71
CA GLN A 24 2.76 12.81 -8.80
C GLN A 24 3.51 11.48 -9.03
N TRP A 25 3.01 10.37 -8.51
CA TRP A 25 3.66 9.06 -8.63
C TRP A 25 3.54 8.49 -10.05
N GLN A 26 2.46 8.81 -10.77
CA GLN A 26 2.33 8.44 -12.19
C GLN A 26 3.29 9.24 -13.06
N HIS A 27 3.48 10.53 -12.76
CA HIS A 27 4.49 11.36 -13.42
C HIS A 27 5.90 10.79 -13.19
N LYS A 28 6.26 10.49 -11.94
CA LYS A 28 7.55 9.87 -11.60
C LYS A 28 7.75 8.50 -12.24
N LEU A 29 6.69 7.69 -12.34
CA LEU A 29 6.76 6.42 -13.07
C LEU A 29 7.07 6.63 -14.55
N CYS A 30 6.49 7.65 -15.18
CA CYS A 30 6.81 7.99 -16.57
C CYS A 30 8.28 8.43 -16.70
N ASP A 31 8.80 9.24 -15.78
CA ASP A 31 10.22 9.62 -15.72
C ASP A 31 11.12 8.38 -15.61
N PHE A 32 10.78 7.47 -14.69
CA PHE A 32 11.50 6.21 -14.47
C PHE A 32 11.51 5.35 -15.75
N VAL A 33 10.37 5.14 -16.38
CA VAL A 33 10.27 4.31 -17.59
C VAL A 33 11.06 4.93 -18.75
N GLU A 34 10.95 6.24 -18.97
CA GLU A 34 11.73 6.91 -20.01
C GLU A 34 13.23 6.79 -19.77
N LYS A 35 13.67 6.95 -18.51
CA LYS A 35 15.05 6.76 -18.10
C LYS A 35 15.55 5.35 -18.40
N VAL A 36 14.81 4.32 -17.98
CA VAL A 36 15.15 2.90 -18.24
C VAL A 36 15.35 2.63 -19.72
N PHE A 37 14.41 3.06 -20.58
CA PHE A 37 14.55 2.84 -22.03
C PHE A 37 15.72 3.63 -22.65
N SER A 38 16.04 4.81 -22.11
CA SER A 38 17.14 5.63 -22.60
C SER A 38 18.53 5.14 -22.16
N GLU A 39 18.66 4.64 -20.94
CA GLU A 39 19.95 4.29 -20.30
C GLU A 39 20.27 2.81 -20.40
N GLU A 40 19.25 1.94 -20.28
CA GLU A 40 19.45 0.48 -20.23
C GLU A 40 19.22 -0.20 -21.59
N HIS A 41 18.80 0.56 -22.60
CA HIS A 41 18.53 0.06 -23.95
C HIS A 41 17.57 -1.14 -23.99
N CYS A 42 16.58 -1.15 -23.09
CA CYS A 42 15.54 -2.17 -23.08
C CYS A 42 14.71 -2.17 -24.37
N THR A 43 14.17 -3.34 -24.71
CA THR A 43 13.32 -3.53 -25.89
C THR A 43 11.95 -4.04 -25.52
N LEU A 44 10.93 -3.63 -26.27
CA LEU A 44 9.57 -4.14 -26.15
C LEU A 44 9.28 -5.11 -27.29
N ASN A 45 8.90 -6.35 -26.97
CA ASN A 45 8.50 -7.35 -27.97
C ASN A 45 7.05 -7.10 -28.44
N GLU A 46 6.88 -6.21 -29.43
CA GLU A 46 5.57 -5.81 -29.96
C GLU A 46 4.78 -6.98 -30.55
N ARG A 47 5.46 -7.93 -31.21
CA ARG A 47 4.80 -9.12 -31.76
C ARG A 47 4.15 -9.97 -30.66
N GLN A 48 4.90 -10.25 -29.60
CA GLN A 48 4.38 -11.01 -28.46
C GLN A 48 3.23 -10.25 -27.78
N LEU A 49 3.37 -8.92 -27.65
CA LEU A 49 2.35 -8.07 -27.08
C LEU A 49 1.05 -8.10 -27.90
N ASP A 50 1.13 -8.04 -29.23
CA ASP A 50 -0.04 -8.13 -30.12
C ASP A 50 -0.75 -9.49 -29.98
N GLU A 51 0.02 -10.59 -29.90
CA GLU A 51 -0.53 -11.93 -29.67
C GLU A 51 -1.26 -12.02 -28.32
N TYR A 52 -0.74 -11.39 -27.27
CA TYR A 52 -1.43 -11.30 -25.99
C TYR A 52 -2.68 -10.43 -26.06
N LEU A 53 -2.59 -9.22 -26.60
CA LEU A 53 -3.71 -8.28 -26.69
C LEU A 53 -4.86 -8.82 -27.55
N ALA A 54 -4.58 -9.74 -28.48
CA ALA A 54 -5.61 -10.45 -29.23
C ALA A 54 -6.51 -11.33 -28.34
N PHE A 55 -6.06 -11.74 -27.14
CA PHE A 55 -6.89 -12.49 -26.19
C PHE A 55 -8.01 -11.67 -25.57
N GLN A 56 -7.97 -10.33 -25.63
CA GLN A 56 -9.04 -9.46 -25.12
C GLN A 56 -10.40 -9.80 -25.73
N ARG A 57 -10.44 -10.38 -26.95
CA ARG A 57 -11.68 -10.86 -27.59
C ARG A 57 -12.48 -11.88 -26.77
N PHE A 58 -11.85 -12.53 -25.80
CA PHE A 58 -12.49 -13.50 -24.90
C PHE A 58 -12.97 -12.86 -23.60
N PHE A 59 -12.56 -11.63 -23.32
CA PHE A 59 -12.92 -10.89 -22.12
C PHE A 59 -14.13 -9.99 -22.41
N PRO A 60 -15.00 -9.75 -21.42
CA PRO A 60 -16.15 -8.86 -21.57
C PRO A 60 -15.77 -7.37 -21.53
N TYR A 61 -14.48 -7.06 -21.49
CA TYR A 61 -13.93 -5.71 -21.41
C TYR A 61 -12.65 -5.60 -22.25
N ASN A 62 -12.30 -4.38 -22.61
CA ASN A 62 -11.00 -4.05 -23.18
C ASN A 62 -10.10 -3.45 -22.11
N LEU A 63 -8.80 -3.70 -22.22
CA LEU A 63 -7.83 -3.04 -21.36
C LEU A 63 -7.76 -1.54 -21.67
N LEU A 64 -7.73 -0.76 -20.59
CA LEU A 64 -7.54 0.67 -20.58
C LEU A 64 -6.08 1.04 -20.90
N PRO A 65 -5.79 2.32 -21.23
CA PRO A 65 -4.44 2.76 -21.56
C PRO A 65 -3.40 2.43 -20.48
N TRP A 66 -3.72 2.67 -19.20
CA TRP A 66 -2.83 2.36 -18.08
C TRP A 66 -2.64 0.84 -17.89
N GLU A 67 -3.67 0.03 -18.11
CA GLU A 67 -3.60 -1.43 -18.03
C GLU A 67 -2.69 -2.00 -19.14
N LYS A 68 -2.81 -1.47 -20.36
CA LYS A 68 -1.94 -1.82 -21.49
C LYS A 68 -0.50 -1.40 -21.25
N PHE A 69 -0.28 -0.21 -20.69
CA PHE A 69 1.03 0.30 -20.34
C PHE A 69 1.75 -0.65 -19.37
N LEU A 70 1.10 -0.98 -18.24
CA LEU A 70 1.66 -1.89 -17.25
C LEU A 70 1.87 -3.30 -17.79
N PHE A 71 0.89 -3.82 -18.54
CA PHE A 71 1.00 -5.15 -19.12
C PHE A 71 2.14 -5.24 -20.13
N ALA A 72 2.32 -4.24 -20.99
CA ALA A 72 3.42 -4.20 -21.95
C ALA A 72 4.78 -4.23 -21.23
N LEU A 73 4.96 -3.40 -20.21
CA LEU A 73 6.18 -3.36 -19.40
C LEU A 73 6.44 -4.69 -18.67
N ASN A 74 5.43 -5.25 -18.01
CA ASN A 74 5.60 -6.50 -17.27
C ASN A 74 5.84 -7.69 -18.23
N ALA A 75 5.01 -7.84 -19.27
CA ALA A 75 4.98 -9.04 -20.10
C ALA A 75 6.06 -9.08 -21.18
N CYS A 76 6.43 -7.93 -21.74
CA CYS A 76 7.15 -7.87 -23.02
C CYS A 76 8.35 -6.92 -23.03
N CYS A 77 8.74 -6.32 -21.89
CA CYS A 77 9.96 -5.52 -21.78
C CYS A 77 11.15 -6.39 -21.39
N TYR A 78 12.19 -6.40 -22.22
CA TYR A 78 13.38 -7.21 -22.04
C TYR A 78 14.65 -6.36 -22.04
N THR A 79 15.61 -6.74 -21.19
CA THR A 79 16.96 -6.19 -21.18
C THR A 79 17.72 -6.63 -22.45
N PRO A 80 18.86 -6.01 -22.79
CA PRO A 80 19.71 -6.45 -23.90
C PRO A 80 20.16 -7.91 -23.82
N GLU A 81 20.25 -8.46 -22.60
CA GLU A 81 20.61 -9.85 -22.32
C GLU A 81 19.45 -10.83 -22.57
N GLY A 82 18.24 -10.31 -22.85
CA GLY A 82 17.04 -11.10 -23.11
C GLY A 82 16.30 -11.53 -21.84
N GLU A 83 16.62 -10.95 -20.70
CA GLU A 83 15.90 -11.16 -19.44
C GLU A 83 14.73 -10.17 -19.34
N LEU A 84 13.72 -10.49 -18.53
CA LEU A 84 12.62 -9.57 -18.28
C LEU A 84 13.09 -8.40 -17.43
N ARG A 85 12.79 -7.17 -17.86
CA ARG A 85 13.16 -5.97 -17.11
C ARG A 85 12.28 -5.75 -15.88
N PHE A 86 11.00 -6.10 -15.97
CA PHE A 86 10.00 -5.88 -14.92
C PHE A 86 9.26 -7.18 -14.54
N PRO A 87 9.92 -8.21 -14.00
CA PRO A 87 9.27 -9.44 -13.56
C PRO A 87 8.29 -9.22 -12.40
N TYR A 88 8.49 -8.14 -11.62
CA TYR A 88 7.73 -7.83 -10.43
C TYR A 88 6.94 -6.55 -10.62
N MET A 89 5.64 -6.59 -10.30
CA MET A 89 4.74 -5.46 -10.51
C MET A 89 3.90 -5.23 -9.26
N PHE A 90 3.86 -3.99 -8.79
CA PHE A 90 3.01 -3.52 -7.69
C PHE A 90 2.04 -2.48 -8.22
N VAL A 91 0.74 -2.75 -8.09
CA VAL A 91 -0.35 -1.90 -8.58
C VAL A 91 -1.20 -1.48 -7.39
N ASN A 92 -1.09 -0.22 -7.00
CA ASN A 92 -1.87 0.40 -5.95
C ASN A 92 -2.78 1.49 -6.54
N VAL A 93 -4.08 1.20 -6.61
CA VAL A 93 -5.08 2.07 -7.25
C VAL A 93 -6.32 2.18 -6.38
N GLY A 94 -7.07 3.27 -6.55
CA GLY A 94 -8.34 3.50 -5.87
C GLY A 94 -9.39 2.42 -6.15
N ARG A 95 -10.26 2.19 -5.17
CA ARG A 95 -11.30 1.17 -5.22
C ARG A 95 -12.27 1.48 -6.36
N GLY A 96 -12.48 0.47 -7.21
CA GLY A 96 -13.32 0.60 -8.41
C GLY A 96 -12.52 0.69 -9.70
N ALA A 97 -11.18 0.72 -9.65
CA ALA A 97 -10.33 0.80 -10.84
C ALA A 97 -10.35 -0.45 -11.75
N GLY A 98 -11.00 -1.54 -11.35
CA GLY A 98 -11.02 -2.77 -12.16
C GLY A 98 -9.74 -3.62 -12.09
N LYS A 99 -8.89 -3.41 -11.07
CA LYS A 99 -7.60 -4.12 -10.88
C LYS A 99 -7.67 -5.66 -11.00
N ASN A 100 -8.79 -6.28 -10.62
CA ASN A 100 -8.98 -7.74 -10.74
C ASN A 100 -9.14 -8.16 -12.21
N GLY A 101 -9.76 -7.32 -13.05
CA GLY A 101 -9.85 -7.57 -14.49
C GLY A 101 -8.48 -7.56 -15.16
N LEU A 102 -7.64 -6.56 -14.84
CA LEU A 102 -6.22 -6.56 -15.25
C LEU A 102 -5.54 -7.87 -14.83
N LEU A 103 -5.62 -8.25 -13.55
CA LEU A 103 -4.98 -9.48 -13.07
C LEU A 103 -5.46 -10.74 -13.81
N SER A 104 -6.78 -10.86 -14.03
CA SER A 104 -7.38 -11.97 -14.80
C SER A 104 -6.80 -12.05 -16.22
N PHE A 105 -6.65 -10.91 -16.91
CA PHE A 105 -6.07 -10.85 -18.24
C PHE A 105 -4.59 -11.24 -18.25
N VAL A 106 -3.81 -10.72 -17.30
CA VAL A 106 -2.37 -11.02 -17.18
C VAL A 106 -2.14 -12.51 -16.91
N ILE A 107 -2.89 -13.08 -15.97
CA ILE A 107 -2.80 -14.50 -15.64
C ILE A 107 -3.18 -15.36 -16.85
N PHE A 108 -4.30 -15.06 -17.52
CA PHE A 108 -4.72 -15.80 -18.69
C PHE A 108 -3.63 -15.79 -19.78
N SER A 109 -3.04 -14.63 -20.04
CA SER A 109 -1.95 -14.46 -21.00
C SER A 109 -0.78 -15.41 -20.68
N TYR A 110 -0.34 -15.48 -19.43
CA TYR A 110 0.79 -16.33 -19.02
C TYR A 110 0.49 -17.83 -18.98
N LEU A 111 -0.78 -18.24 -18.98
CA LEU A 111 -1.15 -19.66 -19.15
C LEU A 111 -1.04 -20.14 -20.60
N THR A 112 -1.07 -19.23 -21.57
CA THR A 112 -1.13 -19.56 -23.00
C THR A 112 0.25 -19.88 -23.58
N PRO A 113 0.31 -20.58 -24.74
CA PRO A 113 1.58 -20.83 -25.43
C PRO A 113 2.38 -19.58 -25.85
N VAL A 114 1.74 -18.40 -25.94
CA VAL A 114 2.40 -17.13 -26.26
C VAL A 114 3.47 -16.77 -25.23
N HIS A 115 3.32 -17.25 -23.99
CA HIS A 115 4.33 -17.08 -22.94
C HIS A 115 5.63 -17.85 -23.18
N GLY A 116 5.60 -18.95 -23.94
CA GLY A 116 6.80 -19.73 -24.29
C GLY A 116 7.33 -20.64 -23.17
N VAL A 117 6.98 -20.43 -21.90
CA VAL A 117 7.42 -21.31 -20.79
C VAL A 117 6.39 -22.40 -20.48
N LYS A 118 6.82 -23.66 -20.44
CA LYS A 118 6.00 -24.82 -20.08
C LYS A 118 6.02 -25.06 -18.57
N GLY A 119 4.93 -25.64 -18.04
CA GLY A 119 4.79 -25.93 -16.61
C GLY A 119 4.83 -24.67 -15.74
N TYR A 120 4.32 -23.56 -16.27
CA TYR A 120 4.32 -22.26 -15.61
C TYR A 120 3.12 -22.16 -14.67
N ASP A 121 3.26 -22.73 -13.47
CA ASP A 121 2.17 -22.75 -12.49
C ASP A 121 1.99 -21.38 -11.82
N ILE A 122 0.74 -20.95 -11.69
CA ILE A 122 0.34 -19.63 -11.20
C ILE A 122 -0.51 -19.79 -9.94
N TYR A 123 -0.21 -19.01 -8.90
CA TYR A 123 -0.92 -19.04 -7.63
C TYR A 123 -1.42 -17.65 -7.24
N ILE A 124 -2.72 -17.52 -7.00
CA ILE A 124 -3.34 -16.30 -6.47
C ILE A 124 -3.51 -16.44 -4.96
N TYR A 125 -2.96 -15.50 -4.20
CA TYR A 125 -3.07 -15.44 -2.74
C TYR A 125 -3.93 -14.25 -2.33
N ALA A 126 -4.88 -14.48 -1.42
CA ALA A 126 -5.60 -13.42 -0.72
C ALA A 126 -5.88 -13.85 0.73
N THR A 127 -6.20 -12.89 1.59
CA THR A 127 -6.56 -13.17 2.99
C THR A 127 -7.92 -13.86 3.11
N ALA A 128 -8.88 -13.50 2.25
CA ALA A 128 -10.21 -14.10 2.17
C ALA A 128 -10.39 -14.97 0.91
N GLU A 129 -11.08 -16.11 1.06
CA GLU A 129 -11.29 -17.06 -0.04
C GLU A 129 -12.06 -16.48 -1.21
N ASP A 130 -13.14 -15.73 -0.93
CA ASP A 130 -13.96 -15.11 -1.98
C ASP A 130 -13.15 -14.09 -2.81
N GLN A 131 -12.18 -13.42 -2.19
CA GLN A 131 -11.27 -12.51 -2.90
C GLN A 131 -10.31 -13.30 -3.80
N ALA A 132 -9.64 -14.34 -3.28
CA ALA A 132 -8.75 -15.19 -4.09
C ALA A 132 -9.47 -15.83 -5.28
N LYS A 133 -10.77 -16.12 -5.12
CA LYS A 133 -11.62 -16.68 -6.17
C LYS A 133 -12.08 -15.68 -7.21
N THR A 134 -11.98 -14.36 -6.99
CA THR A 134 -12.56 -13.37 -7.92
C THR A 134 -11.90 -13.45 -9.29
N SER A 135 -10.58 -13.21 -9.37
CA SER A 135 -9.84 -13.27 -10.65
C SER A 135 -9.76 -14.69 -11.22
N TRP A 136 -9.79 -15.70 -10.35
CA TRP A 136 -9.93 -17.09 -10.75
C TRP A 136 -11.25 -17.36 -11.48
N MET A 137 -12.36 -16.89 -10.90
CA MET A 137 -13.70 -17.09 -11.44
C MET A 137 -13.90 -16.33 -12.73
N ASP A 138 -13.28 -15.15 -12.90
CA ASP A 138 -13.27 -14.46 -14.20
C ASP A 138 -12.73 -15.36 -15.30
N ILE A 139 -11.56 -15.97 -15.08
CA ILE A 139 -10.94 -16.88 -16.05
C ILE A 139 -11.80 -18.14 -16.23
N TYR A 140 -12.31 -18.72 -15.14
CA TYR A 140 -13.19 -19.89 -15.19
C TYR A 140 -14.43 -19.61 -16.06
N ASN A 141 -15.08 -18.46 -15.86
CA ASN A 141 -16.28 -18.06 -16.60
C ASN A 141 -15.96 -17.83 -18.07
N ILE A 142 -14.83 -17.19 -18.40
CA ILE A 142 -14.36 -17.05 -19.79
C ILE A 142 -14.22 -18.42 -20.47
N LEU A 143 -13.68 -19.41 -19.76
CA LEU A 143 -13.52 -20.77 -20.29
C LEU A 143 -14.87 -21.47 -20.49
N GLU A 144 -15.82 -21.32 -19.57
CA GLU A 144 -17.17 -21.89 -19.70
C GLU A 144 -17.97 -21.23 -20.84
N ASP A 145 -17.96 -19.89 -20.91
CA ASP A 145 -18.67 -19.14 -21.95
C ASP A 145 -18.14 -19.49 -23.36
N ASN A 146 -16.86 -19.83 -23.45
CA ASN A 146 -16.19 -20.22 -24.70
C ASN A 146 -15.88 -21.72 -24.80
N LYS A 147 -16.58 -22.57 -24.03
CA LYS A 147 -16.23 -23.99 -23.80
C LYS A 147 -15.95 -24.79 -25.06
N LYS A 148 -16.78 -24.64 -26.10
CA LYS A 148 -16.62 -25.38 -27.38
C LYS A 148 -15.24 -25.19 -28.01
N THR A 149 -14.68 -24.00 -27.86
CA THR A 149 -13.35 -23.64 -28.37
C THR A 149 -12.28 -23.91 -27.32
N MET A 150 -12.52 -23.49 -26.07
CA MET A 150 -11.51 -23.51 -25.00
C MET A 150 -11.15 -24.91 -24.52
N GLN A 151 -12.07 -25.88 -24.59
CA GLN A 151 -11.80 -27.28 -24.21
C GLN A 151 -10.69 -27.96 -25.04
N LYS A 152 -10.35 -27.39 -26.21
CA LYS A 152 -9.23 -27.86 -27.04
C LYS A 152 -7.87 -27.42 -26.48
N TYR A 153 -7.85 -26.34 -25.70
CA TYR A 153 -6.63 -25.69 -25.21
C TYR A 153 -6.47 -25.82 -23.69
N PHE A 154 -7.58 -25.95 -22.96
CA PHE A 154 -7.61 -26.00 -21.51
C PHE A 154 -8.42 -27.17 -20.99
N SER A 155 -8.01 -27.69 -19.84
CA SER A 155 -8.80 -28.54 -18.95
C SER A 155 -9.01 -27.78 -17.65
N TRP A 156 -10.25 -27.71 -17.17
CA TRP A 156 -10.56 -26.96 -15.95
C TRP A 156 -11.58 -27.66 -15.05
N THR A 157 -11.39 -27.48 -13.75
CA THR A 157 -12.28 -27.86 -12.67
C THR A 157 -12.49 -26.64 -11.78
N LYS A 158 -13.30 -26.77 -10.72
CA LYS A 158 -13.50 -25.69 -9.74
C LYS A 158 -12.25 -25.37 -8.90
N GLU A 159 -11.19 -26.18 -8.99
CA GLU A 159 -9.97 -26.04 -8.18
C GLU A 159 -8.71 -25.81 -9.02
N LYS A 160 -8.73 -26.20 -10.31
CA LYS A 160 -7.54 -26.19 -11.18
C LYS A 160 -7.92 -25.89 -12.63
N ILE A 161 -7.18 -25.00 -13.28
CA ILE A 161 -7.28 -24.65 -14.72
C ILE A 161 -5.91 -24.95 -15.30
N THR A 162 -5.83 -25.76 -16.34
CA THR A 162 -4.58 -26.21 -16.94
C THR A 162 -4.61 -26.03 -18.43
N ASN A 163 -3.60 -25.37 -18.99
CA ASN A 163 -3.41 -25.37 -20.43
C ASN A 163 -2.80 -26.71 -20.87
N ILE A 164 -3.41 -27.36 -21.87
CA ILE A 164 -3.06 -28.71 -22.30
C ILE A 164 -1.67 -28.75 -22.96
N ALA A 165 -1.33 -27.72 -23.74
CA ALA A 165 -0.09 -27.68 -24.52
C ALA A 165 1.12 -27.31 -23.66
N THR A 166 0.98 -26.32 -22.78
CA THR A 166 2.07 -25.85 -21.92
C THR A 166 2.18 -26.64 -20.63
N ARG A 167 1.10 -27.31 -20.20
CA ARG A 167 0.93 -27.93 -18.86
C ARG A 167 1.02 -26.93 -17.70
N SER A 168 0.90 -25.63 -18.00
CA SER A 168 0.83 -24.55 -17.02
C SER A 168 -0.53 -24.58 -16.33
N SER A 169 -0.55 -24.47 -15.01
CA SER A 169 -1.76 -24.54 -14.21
C SER A 169 -1.98 -23.27 -13.40
N LEU A 170 -3.22 -22.83 -13.25
CA LEU A 170 -3.61 -21.80 -12.29
C LEU A 170 -4.24 -22.46 -11.05
N TYR A 171 -4.00 -21.85 -9.90
CA TYR A 171 -4.59 -22.18 -8.60
C TYR A 171 -4.93 -20.89 -7.83
N PHE A 172 -5.90 -20.97 -6.93
CA PHE A 172 -6.12 -19.96 -5.89
C PHE A 172 -5.78 -20.55 -4.52
N CYS A 173 -5.25 -19.72 -3.62
CA CYS A 173 -4.75 -20.09 -2.31
C CYS A 173 -5.31 -19.14 -1.25
N THR A 174 -5.66 -19.69 -0.09
CA THR A 174 -6.15 -18.93 1.06
C THR A 174 -5.19 -19.07 2.23
N SER A 175 -5.26 -18.11 3.16
CA SER A 175 -4.50 -18.09 4.41
C SER A 175 -4.67 -19.34 5.28
N SER A 176 -5.79 -20.06 5.15
CA SER A 176 -6.08 -21.31 5.89
C SER A 176 -5.49 -22.57 5.25
N ALA A 177 -5.11 -22.51 3.97
CA ALA A 177 -4.48 -23.63 3.31
C ALA A 177 -3.05 -23.75 3.84
N LYS A 178 -2.75 -24.82 4.60
CA LYS A 178 -1.39 -25.28 4.92
C LYS A 178 -0.55 -25.18 3.64
N THR A 179 0.20 -24.09 3.49
CA THR A 179 0.94 -23.80 2.28
C THR A 179 2.03 -24.85 2.17
N LYS A 180 1.89 -25.70 1.15
CA LYS A 180 2.72 -26.86 0.92
C LYS A 180 4.11 -26.38 0.54
N ASP A 181 5.04 -26.50 1.49
CA ASP A 181 6.46 -26.35 1.24
C ASP A 181 6.86 -27.25 0.05
N GLY A 182 7.51 -26.68 -0.98
CA GLY A 182 7.93 -27.41 -2.19
C GLY A 182 7.19 -27.11 -3.51
N GLN A 183 6.30 -26.12 -3.56
CA GLN A 183 5.76 -25.63 -4.84
C GLN A 183 6.86 -25.00 -5.72
N ARG A 184 6.64 -25.00 -7.04
CA ARG A 184 7.55 -24.37 -8.04
C ARG A 184 6.75 -23.38 -8.91
N PRO A 185 6.26 -22.28 -8.33
CA PRO A 185 5.51 -21.27 -9.06
C PRO A 185 6.34 -20.66 -10.19
N GLY A 186 5.71 -20.51 -11.36
CA GLY A 186 6.10 -19.53 -12.36
C GLY A 186 5.67 -18.13 -11.94
N LEU A 187 4.43 -17.97 -11.47
CA LEU A 187 3.93 -16.68 -10.99
C LEU A 187 3.21 -16.81 -9.65
N ILE A 188 3.45 -15.83 -8.78
CA ILE A 188 2.60 -15.59 -7.61
C ILE A 188 1.91 -14.23 -7.76
N ALA A 189 0.62 -14.20 -7.47
CA ALA A 189 -0.18 -12.99 -7.44
C ALA A 189 -0.75 -12.79 -6.05
N PHE A 190 -0.68 -11.57 -5.51
CA PHE A 190 -1.36 -11.19 -4.29
C PHE A 190 -2.49 -10.21 -4.61
N ASP A 191 -3.72 -10.58 -4.24
CA ASP A 191 -4.89 -9.70 -4.32
C ASP A 191 -5.21 -9.11 -2.95
N GLU A 192 -5.69 -7.88 -2.95
CA GLU A 192 -5.98 -7.07 -1.75
C GLU A 192 -4.83 -7.08 -0.73
N TYR A 193 -3.60 -6.85 -1.21
CA TYR A 193 -2.37 -6.91 -0.40
C TYR A 193 -2.39 -6.07 0.89
N HIS A 194 -3.11 -4.94 0.92
CA HIS A 194 -3.35 -4.15 2.13
C HIS A 194 -4.03 -4.90 3.28
N GLN A 195 -4.62 -6.07 3.04
CA GLN A 195 -5.26 -6.87 4.09
C GLN A 195 -4.30 -7.82 4.78
N PHE A 196 -3.11 -8.07 4.20
CA PHE A 196 -2.10 -8.91 4.82
C PHE A 196 -1.54 -8.18 6.04
N GLN A 197 -1.55 -8.84 7.20
CA GLN A 197 -1.05 -8.26 8.46
C GLN A 197 0.38 -8.72 8.77
N GLU A 198 0.79 -9.89 8.27
CA GLU A 198 2.10 -10.49 8.55
C GLU A 198 2.79 -10.93 7.25
N MET A 199 4.13 -10.87 7.24
CA MET A 199 4.96 -11.31 6.12
C MET A 199 5.02 -12.84 5.95
N LYS A 200 4.51 -13.64 6.90
CA LYS A 200 4.70 -15.10 6.89
C LYS A 200 4.19 -15.76 5.61
N LEU A 201 2.96 -15.46 5.20
CA LEU A 201 2.37 -16.05 3.98
C LEU A 201 3.06 -15.50 2.71
N VAL A 202 3.42 -14.21 2.73
CA VAL A 202 4.15 -13.55 1.64
C VAL A 202 5.49 -14.24 1.41
N ASN A 203 6.29 -14.39 2.46
CA ASN A 203 7.62 -15.02 2.41
C ASN A 203 7.54 -16.48 1.92
N VAL A 204 6.56 -17.25 2.37
CA VAL A 204 6.38 -18.63 1.92
C VAL A 204 6.06 -18.69 0.43
N ALA A 205 5.23 -17.80 -0.09
CA ALA A 205 4.94 -17.74 -1.52
C ALA A 205 6.16 -17.28 -2.34
N GLU A 206 6.88 -16.26 -1.87
CA GLU A 206 8.05 -15.69 -2.55
C GLU A 206 9.23 -16.66 -2.63
N THR A 207 9.52 -17.40 -1.55
CA THR A 207 10.58 -18.42 -1.52
C THR A 207 10.36 -19.58 -2.49
N GLY A 208 9.13 -19.75 -3.01
CA GLY A 208 8.82 -20.70 -4.07
C GLY A 208 9.32 -20.30 -5.46
N LEU A 209 9.47 -18.99 -5.73
CA LEU A 209 9.87 -18.44 -7.03
C LEU A 209 11.34 -18.75 -7.37
N GLY A 210 11.72 -18.51 -8.63
CA GLY A 210 13.11 -18.59 -9.10
C GLY A 210 13.54 -19.95 -9.65
N LYS A 211 12.65 -20.96 -9.60
CA LYS A 211 12.89 -22.31 -10.16
C LYS A 211 12.35 -22.48 -11.58
N VAL A 212 11.60 -21.50 -12.08
CA VAL A 212 10.97 -21.50 -13.40
C VAL A 212 11.45 -20.24 -14.13
N GLN A 213 11.81 -20.39 -15.40
CA GLN A 213 12.22 -19.26 -16.23
C GLN A 213 11.12 -18.18 -16.25
N ASN A 214 11.53 -16.91 -16.25
CA ASN A 214 10.63 -15.76 -16.28
C ASN A 214 9.68 -15.75 -15.07
N SER A 215 10.16 -16.11 -13.87
CA SER A 215 9.35 -16.05 -12.65
C SER A 215 8.81 -14.63 -12.40
N ARG A 216 7.56 -14.53 -11.96
CA ARG A 216 6.88 -13.24 -11.74
C ARG A 216 6.20 -13.13 -10.39
N LYS A 217 6.10 -11.89 -9.91
CA LYS A 217 5.34 -11.49 -8.73
C LYS A 217 4.44 -10.33 -9.11
N ILE A 218 3.14 -10.47 -8.88
CA ILE A 218 2.18 -9.40 -9.12
C ILE A 218 1.45 -9.10 -7.83
N ILE A 219 1.47 -7.85 -7.41
CA ILE A 219 0.71 -7.35 -6.27
C ILE A 219 -0.32 -6.38 -6.82
N ILE A 220 -1.60 -6.65 -6.61
CA ILE A 220 -2.67 -5.69 -6.89
C ILE A 220 -3.37 -5.34 -5.58
N THR A 221 -3.62 -4.05 -5.36
CA THR A 221 -4.24 -3.62 -4.11
C THR A 221 -4.84 -2.23 -4.22
N THR A 222 -5.65 -1.90 -3.23
CA THR A 222 -5.98 -0.52 -2.87
C THR A 222 -5.35 -0.23 -1.52
N ASN A 223 -5.33 1.02 -1.10
CA ASN A 223 -4.99 1.38 0.27
C ASN A 223 -6.11 0.92 1.23
N GLY A 224 -5.78 0.82 2.50
CA GLY A 224 -6.60 0.18 3.53
C GLY A 224 -6.38 0.77 4.91
N LEU A 225 -7.04 0.18 5.90
CA LEU A 225 -6.97 0.64 7.30
C LEU A 225 -5.95 -0.14 8.14
N VAL A 226 -5.46 -1.29 7.64
CA VAL A 226 -4.42 -2.07 8.32
C VAL A 226 -3.10 -1.32 8.22
N ARG A 227 -2.36 -1.29 9.34
CA ARG A 227 -1.06 -0.63 9.45
C ARG A 227 0.03 -1.49 10.05
N GLY A 228 1.27 -1.14 9.73
CA GLY A 228 2.46 -1.90 10.11
C GLY A 228 2.54 -3.25 9.39
N GLY A 229 1.75 -3.42 8.33
CA GLY A 229 1.69 -4.66 7.55
C GLY A 229 2.62 -4.61 6.32
N PRO A 230 2.77 -5.74 5.62
CA PRO A 230 3.54 -5.85 4.38
C PRO A 230 3.27 -4.76 3.34
N PHE A 231 2.02 -4.30 3.25
CA PHE A 231 1.61 -3.26 2.30
C PHE A 231 2.30 -1.92 2.54
N ASP A 232 2.42 -1.47 3.79
CA ASP A 232 2.98 -0.15 4.08
C ASP A 232 4.46 -0.11 3.70
N THR A 233 5.22 -1.14 4.08
CA THR A 233 6.63 -1.30 3.67
C THR A 233 6.75 -1.31 2.15
N LYS A 234 5.84 -2.00 1.45
CA LYS A 234 5.90 -2.07 -0.02
C LYS A 234 5.54 -0.76 -0.70
N LEU A 235 4.63 0.01 -0.12
CA LEU A 235 4.26 1.33 -0.60
C LEU A 235 5.41 2.33 -0.40
N GLU A 236 6.07 2.29 0.75
CA GLU A 236 7.25 3.11 1.05
C GLU A 236 8.41 2.81 0.10
N GLU A 237 8.74 1.53 -0.11
CA GLU A 237 9.73 1.07 -1.08
C GLU A 237 9.40 1.59 -2.49
N GLY A 238 8.14 1.46 -2.92
CA GLY A 238 7.71 1.95 -4.23
C GLY A 238 7.85 3.45 -4.40
N LYS A 239 7.57 4.23 -3.35
CA LYS A 239 7.78 5.69 -3.36
C LYS A 239 9.28 6.02 -3.45
N ALA A 240 10.13 5.38 -2.65
CA ALA A 240 11.58 5.58 -2.66
C ALA A 240 12.22 5.23 -4.02
N VAL A 241 11.79 4.14 -4.65
CA VAL A 241 12.24 3.77 -6.01
C VAL A 241 11.82 4.83 -7.03
N LEU A 242 10.57 5.30 -6.99
CA LEU A 242 10.09 6.34 -7.91
C LEU A 242 10.74 7.71 -7.65
N ASP A 243 11.21 7.97 -6.44
CA ASP A 243 12.01 9.15 -6.08
C ASP A 243 13.48 9.02 -6.51
N GLY A 244 13.94 7.80 -6.84
CA GLY A 244 15.33 7.51 -7.18
C GLY A 244 16.25 7.35 -5.97
N ASP A 245 15.68 7.21 -4.77
CA ASP A 245 16.40 7.00 -3.51
C ASP A 245 16.83 5.54 -3.33
N GLU A 246 16.14 4.60 -3.99
CA GLU A 246 16.42 3.15 -3.93
C GLU A 246 16.48 2.50 -5.33
N SER A 247 17.16 1.35 -5.40
CA SER A 247 17.19 0.50 -6.61
C SER A 247 15.83 -0.14 -6.84
N ASP A 248 15.39 -0.21 -8.10
CA ASP A 248 14.11 -0.85 -8.43
C ASP A 248 14.16 -2.39 -8.34
N ASP A 249 15.35 -3.00 -8.45
CA ASP A 249 15.56 -4.46 -8.41
C ASP A 249 14.62 -5.25 -9.35
N GLY A 250 14.31 -4.70 -10.52
CA GLY A 250 13.40 -5.30 -11.50
C GLY A 250 11.92 -5.09 -11.18
N GLN A 251 11.58 -4.13 -10.32
CA GLN A 251 10.22 -3.89 -9.85
C GLN A 251 9.59 -2.67 -10.52
N LEU A 252 8.33 -2.85 -10.93
CA LEU A 252 7.51 -1.80 -11.49
C LEU A 252 6.44 -1.38 -10.46
N PHE A 253 6.49 -0.12 -10.03
CA PHE A 253 5.53 0.44 -9.07
C PHE A 253 4.56 1.39 -9.77
N PHE A 254 3.27 1.03 -9.74
CA PHE A 254 2.17 1.87 -10.22
C PHE A 254 1.30 2.29 -9.05
N ILE A 255 1.42 3.55 -8.65
CA ILE A 255 0.74 4.12 -7.49
C ILE A 255 -0.16 5.26 -7.96
N CYS A 256 -1.45 5.15 -7.70
CA CYS A 256 -2.47 6.16 -8.02
C CYS A 256 -3.17 6.60 -6.74
N CYS A 257 -2.98 7.84 -6.31
CA CYS A 257 -3.65 8.43 -5.14
C CYS A 257 -3.86 9.92 -5.39
N ILE A 258 -4.73 10.55 -4.61
CA ILE A 258 -4.67 12.01 -4.50
C ILE A 258 -3.39 12.42 -3.77
N ASP A 259 -2.93 13.66 -3.98
CA ASP A 259 -1.63 14.10 -3.45
C ASP A 259 -1.71 14.59 -1.99
N ASN A 260 -2.90 15.00 -1.54
CA ASN A 260 -3.18 15.41 -0.16
C ASN A 260 -4.68 15.32 0.14
N ILE A 261 -5.06 15.44 1.41
CA ILE A 261 -6.45 15.30 1.86
C ILE A 261 -7.41 16.39 1.33
N ASP A 262 -6.92 17.59 1.04
CA ASP A 262 -7.77 18.69 0.56
C ASP A 262 -8.31 18.41 -0.86
N GLU A 263 -7.57 17.61 -1.65
CA GLU A 263 -8.00 17.20 -2.98
C GLU A 263 -9.25 16.31 -2.97
N VAL A 264 -9.61 15.68 -1.84
CA VAL A 264 -10.83 14.86 -1.72
C VAL A 264 -12.09 15.65 -2.11
N ASP A 265 -12.10 16.95 -1.82
CA ASP A 265 -13.23 17.84 -2.09
C ASP A 265 -13.35 18.23 -3.58
N SER A 266 -12.36 17.89 -4.41
CA SER A 266 -12.36 18.11 -5.86
C SER A 266 -12.64 16.82 -6.64
N GLU A 267 -13.79 16.75 -7.32
CA GLU A 267 -14.12 15.59 -8.16
C GLU A 267 -13.10 15.35 -9.29
N ASP A 268 -12.40 16.39 -9.75
CA ASP A 268 -11.37 16.29 -10.79
C ASP A 268 -10.10 15.59 -10.28
N ALA A 269 -9.80 15.71 -8.98
CA ALA A 269 -8.70 14.97 -8.38
C ALA A 269 -9.01 13.47 -8.20
N TRP A 270 -10.28 13.06 -8.26
CA TRP A 270 -10.65 11.64 -8.09
C TRP A 270 -10.07 10.75 -9.20
N PHE A 271 -9.80 11.32 -10.38
CA PHE A 271 -9.16 10.64 -11.50
C PHE A 271 -7.70 10.26 -11.21
N LYS A 272 -7.00 11.05 -10.39
CA LYS A 272 -5.64 10.74 -9.92
C LYS A 272 -5.56 9.42 -9.15
N ALA A 273 -6.56 9.15 -8.32
CA ALA A 273 -6.63 7.94 -7.51
C ALA A 273 -7.17 6.73 -8.30
N ASN A 274 -8.09 6.96 -9.23
CA ASN A 274 -8.71 5.89 -10.02
C ASN A 274 -8.51 6.14 -11.53
N PRO A 275 -7.46 5.56 -12.14
CA PRO A 275 -7.12 5.78 -13.54
C PRO A 275 -8.11 5.12 -14.51
N SER A 276 -9.19 4.50 -14.02
CA SER A 276 -10.24 3.86 -14.83
C SER A 276 -11.53 4.68 -14.91
N LEU A 277 -11.55 5.90 -14.33
CA LEU A 277 -12.66 6.84 -14.45
C LEU A 277 -12.73 7.49 -15.84
N TYR A 278 -12.70 6.73 -16.93
CA TYR A 278 -12.86 7.30 -18.27
C TYR A 278 -14.34 7.62 -18.55
N PRO A 279 -14.68 8.86 -18.95
CA PRO A 279 -16.06 9.25 -19.27
C PRO A 279 -16.75 8.35 -20.31
N ASP A 280 -15.98 7.79 -21.24
CA ASP A 280 -16.49 6.93 -22.31
C ASP A 280 -16.77 5.48 -21.87
N MET A 281 -16.44 5.11 -20.63
CA MET A 281 -16.75 3.79 -20.08
C MET A 281 -18.22 3.67 -19.70
N SER A 282 -18.86 2.56 -20.05
CA SER A 282 -20.26 2.30 -19.73
C SER A 282 -20.56 2.32 -18.23
N THR A 283 -19.57 2.00 -17.40
CA THR A 283 -19.66 2.00 -15.93
C THR A 283 -19.35 3.36 -15.28
N TYR A 284 -18.89 4.35 -16.06
CA TYR A 284 -18.45 5.65 -15.54
C TYR A 284 -19.55 6.34 -14.73
N HIS A 285 -20.75 6.49 -15.30
CA HIS A 285 -21.84 7.22 -14.65
C HIS A 285 -22.31 6.55 -13.36
N SER A 286 -22.37 5.22 -13.31
CA SER A 286 -22.77 4.49 -12.10
C SER A 286 -21.68 4.56 -11.03
N MET A 287 -20.41 4.45 -11.41
CA MET A 287 -19.27 4.59 -10.50
C MET A 287 -19.18 5.99 -9.91
N MET A 288 -19.25 7.04 -10.74
CA MET A 288 -19.24 8.43 -10.28
C MET A 288 -20.43 8.75 -9.37
N ARG A 289 -21.63 8.25 -9.69
CA ARG A 289 -22.81 8.40 -8.82
C ARG A 289 -22.55 7.78 -7.45
N GLN A 290 -21.98 6.58 -7.40
CA GLN A 290 -21.69 5.89 -6.14
C GLN A 290 -20.60 6.64 -5.34
N MET A 291 -19.52 7.09 -5.99
CA MET A 291 -18.47 7.88 -5.35
C MET A 291 -19.01 9.19 -4.76
N ARG A 292 -19.90 9.89 -5.47
CA ARG A 292 -20.60 11.08 -4.96
C ARG A 292 -21.46 10.82 -3.72
N ILE A 293 -22.09 9.65 -3.63
CA ILE A 293 -22.88 9.25 -2.45
C ILE A 293 -21.95 9.01 -1.26
N GLU A 294 -20.87 8.27 -1.48
CA GLU A 294 -19.87 7.99 -0.44
C GLU A 294 -19.17 9.28 0.03
N TYR A 295 -18.84 10.19 -0.88
CA TYR A 295 -18.31 11.51 -0.56
C TYR A 295 -19.27 12.33 0.31
N LYS A 296 -20.56 12.37 -0.04
CA LYS A 296 -21.58 13.06 0.78
C LYS A 296 -21.72 12.45 2.18
N ALA A 297 -21.56 11.14 2.31
CA ALA A 297 -21.54 10.47 3.62
C ALA A 297 -20.28 10.85 4.40
N TYR A 298 -19.12 10.86 3.74
CA TYR A 298 -17.85 11.32 4.30
C TYR A 298 -17.91 12.76 4.82
N LYS A 299 -18.45 13.72 4.06
CA LYS A 299 -18.61 15.11 4.53
C LYS A 299 -19.57 15.26 5.71
N ARG A 300 -20.50 14.32 5.91
CA ARG A 300 -21.40 14.32 7.07
C ARG A 300 -20.75 13.74 8.32
N ASN A 301 -19.99 12.66 8.16
CA ASN A 301 -19.28 12.01 9.25
C ASN A 301 -17.94 11.42 8.76
N PRO A 302 -16.85 12.19 8.80
CA PRO A 302 -15.55 11.73 8.32
C PRO A 302 -15.03 10.49 9.05
N ALA A 303 -15.22 10.40 10.36
CA ALA A 303 -14.73 9.30 11.20
C ALA A 303 -15.37 7.95 10.83
N GLU A 304 -16.69 7.91 10.63
CA GLU A 304 -17.39 6.68 10.22
C GLU A 304 -17.14 6.31 8.75
N ASN A 305 -16.75 7.28 7.92
CA ASN A 305 -16.64 7.13 6.47
C ASN A 305 -15.20 7.27 5.96
N VAL A 306 -14.21 7.01 6.82
CA VAL A 306 -12.77 7.02 6.50
C VAL A 306 -12.42 6.13 5.31
N SER A 307 -13.27 5.14 5.00
CA SER A 307 -13.12 4.29 3.82
C SER A 307 -13.16 5.05 2.49
N PHE A 308 -13.82 6.21 2.42
CA PHE A 308 -13.84 7.01 1.19
C PHE A 308 -12.44 7.55 0.86
N PRO A 309 -11.81 8.40 1.69
CA PRO A 309 -10.46 8.85 1.40
C PRO A 309 -9.44 7.70 1.41
N ALA A 310 -9.56 6.74 2.33
CA ALA A 310 -8.61 5.62 2.41
C ALA A 310 -8.65 4.70 1.19
N LYS A 311 -9.85 4.37 0.67
CA LYS A 311 -9.99 3.36 -0.39
C LYS A 311 -10.32 3.94 -1.75
N ARG A 312 -11.18 4.96 -1.85
CA ARG A 312 -11.51 5.58 -3.16
C ARG A 312 -10.41 6.52 -3.60
N MET A 313 -9.96 7.38 -2.70
CA MET A 313 -8.91 8.37 -2.98
C MET A 313 -7.50 7.81 -2.76
N ASN A 314 -7.45 6.58 -2.24
CA ASN A 314 -6.23 5.79 -2.07
C ASN A 314 -5.18 6.47 -1.16
N LEU A 315 -5.63 7.34 -0.26
CA LEU A 315 -4.78 8.11 0.64
C LEU A 315 -4.49 7.29 1.92
N PRO A 316 -3.23 7.15 2.37
CA PRO A 316 -2.91 6.41 3.59
C PRO A 316 -3.62 7.01 4.81
N PRO A 317 -4.34 6.23 5.63
CA PRO A 317 -4.91 6.75 6.87
C PRO A 317 -3.99 7.42 7.90
N ALA A 318 -2.66 7.34 7.81
CA ALA A 318 -1.78 8.19 8.62
C ALA A 318 -1.89 9.67 8.21
N GLU A 319 -2.17 9.92 6.93
CA GLU A 319 -2.53 11.23 6.38
C GLU A 319 -4.03 11.55 6.57
N LEU A 320 -4.79 10.61 7.18
CA LEU A 320 -6.19 10.78 7.59
C LEU A 320 -6.35 10.87 9.11
N GLU A 321 -5.25 10.88 9.87
CA GLU A 321 -5.32 11.18 11.29
C GLU A 321 -5.92 12.58 11.42
N ASN A 322 -7.19 12.61 11.80
CA ASN A 322 -7.88 13.86 12.06
C ASN A 322 -7.11 14.52 13.20
N GLU A 323 -6.58 15.71 12.96
CA GLU A 323 -6.07 16.55 14.04
C GLU A 323 -7.13 16.56 15.15
N VAL A 324 -6.78 16.07 16.35
CA VAL A 324 -7.70 16.05 17.49
C VAL A 324 -8.16 17.47 17.82
N THR A 325 -7.34 18.46 17.46
CA THR A 325 -7.58 19.88 17.66
C THR A 325 -6.78 20.70 16.65
N SER A 326 -7.21 21.92 16.34
CA SER A 326 -6.49 22.79 15.41
C SER A 326 -5.09 23.16 15.92
N TRP A 327 -4.16 23.45 15.01
CA TRP A 327 -2.84 23.99 15.36
C TRP A 327 -2.90 25.26 16.22
N GLU A 328 -3.95 26.07 16.08
CA GLU A 328 -4.18 27.25 16.92
C GLU A 328 -4.41 26.87 18.38
N ASN A 329 -5.18 25.80 18.64
CA ASN A 329 -5.40 25.29 19.98
C ASN A 329 -4.10 24.74 20.57
N VAL A 330 -3.28 24.03 19.78
CA VAL A 330 -1.96 23.55 20.21
C VAL A 330 -1.03 24.72 20.57
N LYS A 331 -0.97 25.76 19.72
CA LYS A 331 -0.19 26.96 20.04
C LYS A 331 -0.68 27.67 21.29
N ALA A 332 -1.99 27.69 21.52
CA ALA A 332 -2.58 28.30 22.70
C ALA A 332 -2.18 27.57 24.00
N THR A 333 -1.78 26.29 23.96
CA THR A 333 -1.30 25.58 25.16
C THR A 333 0.14 25.92 25.55
N ASN A 334 0.91 26.58 24.67
CA ASN A 334 2.31 26.97 24.94
C ASN A 334 2.39 28.14 25.93
N GLN A 335 1.99 27.89 27.16
CA GLN A 335 1.96 28.81 28.29
C GLN A 335 2.87 28.26 29.40
N PRO A 336 3.51 29.13 30.22
CA PRO A 336 4.23 28.68 31.39
C PRO A 336 3.28 28.01 32.39
N ILE A 337 3.77 26.97 33.06
CA ILE A 337 3.04 26.33 34.16
C ILE A 337 3.04 27.27 35.36
N ASP A 338 1.86 27.51 35.93
CA ASP A 338 1.69 28.27 37.17
C ASP A 338 1.89 27.32 38.37
N GLU A 339 3.13 27.23 38.84
CA GLU A 339 3.54 26.34 39.94
C GLU A 339 2.83 26.69 41.26
N GLU A 340 2.45 27.95 41.49
CA GLU A 340 1.72 28.34 42.70
C GLU A 340 0.26 27.86 42.65
N ALA A 341 -0.37 27.94 41.48
CA ALA A 341 -1.77 27.50 41.30
C ALA A 341 -1.96 25.99 41.49
N ILE A 342 -0.96 25.18 41.17
CA ILE A 342 -1.02 23.71 41.28
C ILE A 342 -0.46 23.18 42.60
N TYR A 343 0.20 24.02 43.40
CA TYR A 343 0.74 23.60 44.69
C TYR A 343 -0.37 23.17 45.66
N GLY A 344 -0.22 21.99 46.26
CA GLY A 344 -1.22 21.41 47.17
C GLY A 344 -2.46 20.84 46.47
N MET A 345 -2.58 20.97 45.15
CA MET A 345 -3.73 20.47 44.40
C MET A 345 -3.62 18.96 44.15
N PRO A 346 -4.75 18.23 44.09
CA PRO A 346 -4.73 16.83 43.68
C PRO A 346 -4.44 16.69 42.18
N CYS A 347 -3.85 15.57 41.80
CA CYS A 347 -3.51 15.26 40.40
C CYS A 347 -3.85 13.81 40.03
N VAL A 348 -3.89 13.55 38.72
CA VAL A 348 -4.00 12.20 38.13
C VAL A 348 -2.73 11.94 37.32
N GLY A 349 -2.16 10.76 37.45
CA GLY A 349 -1.00 10.31 36.68
C GLY A 349 -1.41 9.58 35.41
N GLY A 350 -0.61 9.73 34.36
CA GLY A 350 -0.66 8.92 33.15
C GLY A 350 0.72 8.40 32.81
N ILE A 351 0.81 7.16 32.33
CA ILE A 351 2.03 6.56 31.80
C ILE A 351 1.68 5.97 30.44
N ASP A 352 2.46 6.35 29.42
CA ASP A 352 2.50 5.69 28.11
C ASP A 352 3.76 4.83 28.09
N TYR A 353 3.57 3.52 28.18
CA TYR A 353 4.63 2.59 28.56
C TYR A 353 5.17 1.77 27.39
N MET A 354 6.42 2.04 26.99
CA MET A 354 7.17 1.18 26.08
C MET A 354 8.59 0.87 26.61
N LYS A 355 9.06 -0.37 26.39
CA LYS A 355 10.34 -0.86 26.94
C LYS A 355 11.57 -0.59 26.07
N SER A 356 11.46 -0.80 24.75
CA SER A 356 12.66 -0.96 23.90
C SER A 356 12.55 -0.46 22.47
N THR A 357 11.34 -0.29 21.93
CA THR A 357 11.10 0.06 20.52
C THR A 357 10.55 1.48 20.33
N ASP A 358 10.06 2.12 21.39
CA ASP A 358 9.49 3.46 21.36
C ASP A 358 9.88 4.26 22.62
N PHE A 359 9.40 5.49 22.73
CA PHE A 359 9.56 6.35 23.89
C PHE A 359 8.70 5.87 25.05
N LEU A 360 9.13 6.19 26.27
CA LEU A 360 8.32 6.03 27.47
C LEU A 360 7.99 7.43 27.98
N SER A 361 6.73 7.72 28.27
CA SER A 361 6.33 9.01 28.83
C SER A 361 5.51 8.84 30.09
N ALA A 362 5.66 9.77 31.04
CA ALA A 362 4.80 9.87 32.21
C ALA A 362 4.42 11.33 32.44
N GLY A 363 3.22 11.56 32.97
CA GLY A 363 2.78 12.90 33.29
C GLY A 363 1.72 12.99 34.39
N LEU A 364 1.61 14.19 34.95
CA LEU A 364 0.65 14.59 35.97
C LEU A 364 -0.32 15.62 35.40
N LEU A 365 -1.61 15.30 35.47
CA LEU A 365 -2.70 16.21 35.13
C LEU A 365 -3.24 16.87 36.39
N TYR A 366 -3.24 18.20 36.40
CA TYR A 366 -3.90 19.04 37.39
C TYR A 366 -5.04 19.81 36.74
N ARG A 367 -6.19 19.87 37.41
CA ARG A 367 -7.31 20.74 37.01
C ARG A 367 -7.55 21.79 38.09
N VAL A 368 -7.35 23.06 37.73
CA VAL A 368 -7.53 24.21 38.63
C VAL A 368 -8.51 25.18 37.97
N GLY A 369 -9.74 25.22 38.49
CA GLY A 369 -10.83 25.96 37.84
C GLY A 369 -11.13 25.38 36.45
N GLU A 370 -11.06 26.23 35.42
CA GLU A 370 -11.26 25.86 34.01
C GLU A 370 -9.96 25.53 33.28
N LYS A 371 -8.81 25.54 33.96
CA LYS A 371 -7.50 25.26 33.36
C LYS A 371 -6.96 23.89 33.72
N ASP A 372 -6.40 23.24 32.71
CA ASP A 372 -5.66 21.99 32.83
C ASP A 372 -4.15 22.25 32.70
N TYR A 373 -3.38 21.68 33.63
CA TYR A 373 -1.92 21.69 33.59
C TYR A 373 -1.44 20.26 33.43
N TRP A 374 -0.63 20.03 32.40
CA TRP A 374 0.01 18.75 32.13
C TRP A 374 1.52 18.90 32.31
N ILE A 375 2.08 18.17 33.27
CA ILE A 375 3.51 18.13 33.53
C ILE A 375 4.01 16.76 33.13
N GLN A 376 5.03 16.68 32.29
CA GLN A 376 5.48 15.39 31.78
C GLN A 376 6.99 15.25 31.76
N LYS A 377 7.43 14.00 31.66
CA LYS A 377 8.79 13.63 31.32
C LYS A 377 8.79 12.43 30.39
N THR A 378 9.68 12.46 29.41
CA THR A 378 9.83 11.41 28.41
C THR A 378 11.24 10.84 28.46
N TRP A 379 11.34 9.51 28.38
CA TRP A 379 12.58 8.75 28.35
C TRP A 379 12.75 8.06 27.01
N VAL A 380 13.98 8.03 26.51
CA VAL A 380 14.35 7.39 25.25
C VAL A 380 15.44 6.37 25.50
N CYS A 381 15.20 5.12 25.13
CA CYS A 381 16.19 4.05 25.26
C CYS A 381 17.30 4.22 24.23
N LYS A 382 18.57 4.39 24.64
CA LYS A 382 19.69 4.52 23.69
C LYS A 382 19.87 3.30 22.77
N SER A 383 19.44 2.11 23.21
CA SER A 383 19.50 0.90 22.39
C SER A 383 18.29 0.71 21.47
N CYS A 384 17.37 1.69 21.40
CA CYS A 384 16.25 1.65 20.47
C CYS A 384 16.78 1.66 19.02
N ARG A 385 16.36 0.67 18.22
CA ARG A 385 16.82 0.49 16.84
C ARG A 385 16.25 1.50 15.87
N ASP A 386 15.17 2.18 16.26
CA ASP A 386 14.47 3.13 15.40
C ASP A 386 14.98 4.56 15.55
N ILE A 387 15.89 4.85 16.50
CA ILE A 387 16.52 6.18 16.65
C ILE A 387 17.02 6.77 15.32
N PRO A 388 17.72 6.02 14.43
CA PRO A 388 18.20 6.57 13.16
C PRO A 388 17.08 7.01 12.20
N LYS A 389 15.86 6.49 12.37
CA LYS A 389 14.69 6.83 11.54
C LYS A 389 13.92 8.03 12.09
N ILE A 390 14.14 8.39 13.36
CA ILE A 390 13.43 9.50 14.01
C ILE A 390 14.04 10.82 13.53
N LYS A 391 13.26 11.60 12.78
CA LYS A 391 13.68 12.92 12.24
C LYS A 391 13.69 14.03 13.29
N ALA A 392 13.08 13.82 14.45
CA ALA A 392 13.02 14.82 15.53
C ALA A 392 14.43 15.10 16.11
N PRO A 393 14.71 16.35 16.55
CA PRO A 393 16.02 16.73 17.06
C PRO A 393 16.22 16.25 18.52
N LEU A 394 16.23 14.93 18.72
CA LEU A 394 16.27 14.30 20.04
C LEU A 394 17.45 14.77 20.89
N THR A 395 18.61 14.97 20.28
CA THR A 395 19.79 15.48 20.99
C THR A 395 19.57 16.88 21.53
N GLU A 396 18.89 17.75 20.78
CA GLU A 396 18.57 19.12 21.24
C GLU A 396 17.53 19.09 22.36
N TRP A 397 16.52 18.24 22.25
CA TRP A 397 15.50 18.05 23.29
C TRP A 397 16.12 17.51 24.59
N ALA A 398 17.09 16.59 24.49
CA ALA A 398 17.82 16.10 25.65
C ALA A 398 18.65 17.20 26.32
N VAL A 399 19.29 18.07 25.54
CA VAL A 399 20.04 19.23 26.06
C VAL A 399 19.12 20.25 26.74
N LYS A 400 17.89 20.44 26.23
CA LYS A 400 16.87 21.30 26.84
C LYS A 400 16.23 20.70 28.10
N GLY A 401 16.37 19.38 28.29
CA GLY A 401 15.73 18.63 29.36
C GLY A 401 14.29 18.20 29.05
N ASP A 402 13.85 18.32 27.80
CA ASP A 402 12.52 17.89 27.33
C ASP A 402 12.41 16.35 27.31
N ILE A 403 13.55 15.66 27.08
CA ILE A 403 13.66 14.20 27.13
C ILE A 403 14.91 13.76 27.90
N GLU A 404 14.94 12.51 28.33
CA GLU A 404 16.12 11.88 28.96
C GLU A 404 16.53 10.59 28.22
N PHE A 405 17.79 10.49 27.81
CA PHE A 405 18.32 9.24 27.25
C PHE A 405 18.70 8.26 28.36
N VAL A 406 18.13 7.06 28.31
CA VAL A 406 18.43 5.97 29.24
C VAL A 406 19.42 5.01 28.59
N ASP A 407 20.59 4.87 29.21
CA ASP A 407 21.67 3.98 28.77
C ASP A 407 21.50 2.58 29.37
N ALA A 408 20.52 1.85 28.85
CA ALA A 408 20.20 0.49 29.26
C ALA A 408 19.67 -0.30 28.05
N LYS A 409 19.55 -1.62 28.20
CA LYS A 409 18.95 -2.49 27.18
C LYS A 409 17.45 -2.21 26.99
N GLU A 410 16.78 -1.83 28.06
CA GLU A 410 15.35 -1.47 28.12
C GLU A 410 15.18 -0.39 29.20
N ILE A 411 14.15 0.44 29.08
CA ILE A 411 13.85 1.48 30.09
C ILE A 411 13.32 0.80 31.36
N PRO A 412 13.96 0.99 32.53
CA PRO A 412 13.49 0.39 33.78
C PRO A 412 12.06 0.84 34.13
N PRO A 413 11.12 -0.08 34.42
CA PRO A 413 9.73 0.25 34.71
C PRO A 413 9.53 1.11 35.95
N GLU A 414 10.50 1.14 36.86
CA GLU A 414 10.43 1.91 38.09
C GLU A 414 10.64 3.41 37.84
N LEU A 415 11.30 3.80 36.75
CA LEU A 415 11.61 5.20 36.45
C LEU A 415 10.37 6.11 36.39
N PRO A 416 9.33 5.82 35.58
CA PRO A 416 8.14 6.67 35.54
C PRO A 416 7.39 6.70 36.87
N ALA A 417 7.34 5.57 37.60
CA ALA A 417 6.68 5.51 38.89
C ALA A 417 7.36 6.41 39.94
N ILE A 418 8.69 6.30 40.05
CA ILE A 418 9.51 7.14 40.94
C ILE A 418 9.40 8.62 40.54
N TRP A 419 9.39 8.91 39.24
CA TRP A 419 9.25 10.28 38.75
C TRP A 419 7.90 10.89 39.13
N LEU A 420 6.79 10.17 38.90
CA LEU A 420 5.45 10.62 39.28
C LEU A 420 5.35 10.88 40.79
N GLU A 421 5.88 9.99 41.62
CA GLU A 421 5.89 10.15 43.07
C GLU A 421 6.67 11.40 43.50
N ASN A 422 7.88 11.59 42.97
CA ASN A 422 8.73 12.73 43.30
C ASN A 422 8.13 14.06 42.83
N GLU A 423 7.59 14.13 41.63
CA GLU A 423 7.01 15.37 41.09
C GLU A 423 5.71 15.76 41.79
N ALA A 424 4.89 14.78 42.20
CA ALA A 424 3.71 15.04 43.03
C ALA A 424 4.13 15.51 44.44
N ALA A 425 5.12 14.85 45.05
CA ALA A 425 5.63 15.21 46.38
C ALA A 425 6.23 16.62 46.41
N LYS A 426 7.00 17.00 45.38
CA LYS A 426 7.59 18.34 45.22
C LYS A 426 6.54 19.46 45.26
N ARG A 427 5.33 19.18 44.79
CA ARG A 427 4.20 20.13 44.75
C ARG A 427 3.23 19.95 45.91
N ASN A 428 3.57 19.13 46.91
CA ASN A 428 2.69 18.75 48.00
C ASN A 428 1.32 18.23 47.52
N SER A 429 1.30 17.57 46.35
CA SER A 429 0.11 17.12 45.67
C SER A 429 -0.25 15.69 46.08
N ARG A 430 -1.56 15.40 46.13
CA ARG A 430 -2.06 14.03 46.30
C ARG A 430 -2.37 13.42 44.94
N LEU A 431 -1.67 12.34 44.60
CA LEU A 431 -1.96 11.54 43.41
C LEU A 431 -3.23 10.70 43.65
N LEU A 432 -4.25 10.90 42.81
CA LEU A 432 -5.58 10.28 42.99
C LEU A 432 -5.72 8.93 42.27
N LEU A 433 -5.18 8.86 41.06
CA LEU A 433 -5.28 7.71 40.16
C LEU A 433 -4.08 7.73 39.21
N ILE A 434 -3.67 6.56 38.72
CA ILE A 434 -2.72 6.42 37.63
C ILE A 434 -3.36 5.57 36.54
N GLY A 435 -3.39 6.09 35.30
CA GLY A 435 -3.66 5.31 34.10
C GLY A 435 -2.34 4.87 33.46
N ILE A 436 -2.32 3.65 32.93
CA ILE A 436 -1.17 3.13 32.17
C ILE A 436 -1.75 2.63 30.85
N ASP A 437 -1.24 3.16 29.75
CA ASP A 437 -1.44 2.63 28.40
C ASP A 437 -0.29 1.67 28.05
#